data_AF-A0A183CWH0-F1
#
_entry.id   AF-A0A183CWH0-F1
#
_cell.length_a   1.000
_cell.length_b   1.000
_cell.length_c   1.000
_cell.angle_alpha   90.00
_cell.angle_beta   90.00
_cell.angle_gamma   90.00
#
_symmetry.space_group_name_H-M   'P 1'
#
loop_
_entity.id
_entity.type
_entity.pdbx_description
1 polymer ?
#
loop_
_entity_poly.entity_id
_entity_poly.type
_entity_poly.pdbx_seq_one_letter_code
_entity_poly.pdbx_strand_id
1 'polypeptide(L)'
;MALSTAEAYISVLIVFLTMITIPIYSFIIAVFIRYRRSAEAKSNCLYIQIVIVKGFIDILSAINCTFGSLLPSLGALSTVYLGEYGMAIAQVYLWTAWGSRLMQGCSCVLLSVNRCTILLNPVKFTQVSFDKCVFCRVPRRVFVATGIGFFGRCF
;
A
#
# COMPACT_ATOMS: atom_id res chain seq x y z
N MET A 1 -3.39 18.09 32.39
CA MET A 1 -2.22 18.77 31.78
C MET A 1 -1.24 17.77 31.14
N ALA A 2 -0.97 16.59 31.73
CA ALA A 2 -0.10 15.58 31.10
C ALA A 2 -0.70 14.87 29.86
N LEU A 3 -2.03 14.84 29.72
CA LEU A 3 -2.71 14.19 28.59
C LEU A 3 -2.49 14.94 27.27
N SER A 4 -2.56 16.27 27.29
CA SER A 4 -2.38 17.12 26.10
C SER A 4 -0.94 17.12 25.58
N THR A 5 0.05 16.95 26.46
CA THR A 5 1.46 16.85 26.05
C THR A 5 1.78 15.51 25.39
N ALA A 6 1.14 14.42 25.83
CA ALA A 6 1.33 13.10 25.25
C ALA A 6 0.76 13.00 23.82
N GLU A 7 -0.45 13.52 23.61
CA GLU A 7 -1.09 13.55 22.29
C GLU A 7 -0.29 14.37 21.27
N ALA A 8 0.20 15.54 21.68
CA ALA A 8 1.06 16.36 20.83
C ALA A 8 2.36 15.63 20.43
N TYR A 9 3.00 14.92 21.37
CA TYR A 9 4.21 14.15 21.11
C TYR A 9 3.96 13.00 20.12
N ILE A 10 2.87 12.27 20.31
CA ILE A 10 2.46 11.16 19.42
C ILE A 10 2.22 11.70 18.00
N SER A 11 1.49 12.80 17.86
CA SER A 11 1.22 13.41 16.54
C SER A 11 2.51 13.82 15.84
N VAL A 12 3.44 14.48 16.52
CA VAL A 12 4.73 14.87 15.95
C VAL A 12 5.54 13.65 15.52
N LEU A 13 5.58 12.61 16.36
CA LEU A 13 6.25 11.35 16.04
C LEU A 13 5.66 10.69 14.79
N ILE A 14 4.33 10.65 14.67
CA ILE A 14 3.64 10.08 13.50
C ILE A 14 3.94 10.90 12.23
N VAL A 15 3.93 12.23 12.29
CA VAL A 15 4.34 13.08 11.14
C VAL A 15 5.75 12.71 10.70
N PHE A 16 6.68 12.66 11.66
CA PHE A 16 8.09 12.37 11.38
C PHE A 16 8.28 10.98 10.76
N LEU A 17 7.63 9.96 11.33
CA LEU A 17 7.66 8.61 10.79
C LEU A 17 7.08 8.55 9.37
N THR A 18 5.97 9.24 9.09
CA THR A 18 5.39 9.26 7.75
C THR A 18 6.31 9.97 6.74
N MET A 19 6.94 11.09 7.13
CA MET A 19 7.89 11.82 6.29
C MET A 19 9.13 11.01 5.93
N ILE A 20 9.54 10.06 6.80
CA ILE A 20 10.62 9.11 6.52
C ILE A 20 10.13 7.91 5.71
N THR A 21 8.92 7.44 5.99
CA THR A 21 8.36 6.23 5.40
C THR A 21 8.12 6.40 3.90
N ILE A 22 7.53 7.53 3.48
CA ILE A 22 7.24 7.82 2.06
C ILE A 22 8.48 7.75 1.17
N PRO A 23 9.61 8.44 1.46
CA PRO A 23 10.80 8.38 0.63
C PRO A 23 11.45 7.00 0.63
N ILE A 24 11.44 6.28 1.77
CA ILE A 24 11.97 4.91 1.82
C ILE A 24 11.18 3.99 0.89
N TYR A 25 9.85 3.98 0.97
CA TYR A 25 9.03 3.16 0.08
C TYR A 25 9.15 3.59 -1.38
N SER A 26 9.26 4.89 -1.64
CA SER A 26 9.48 5.42 -2.99
C SER A 26 10.81 4.95 -3.58
N PHE A 27 11.87 4.94 -2.76
CA PHE A 27 13.18 4.41 -3.14
C PHE A 27 13.13 2.91 -3.42
N ILE A 28 12.48 2.12 -2.56
CA ILE A 28 12.30 0.67 -2.76
C ILE A 28 11.57 0.40 -4.08
N ILE A 29 10.45 1.09 -4.34
CA ILE A 29 9.70 0.95 -5.59
C ILE A 29 10.58 1.30 -6.80
N ALA A 30 11.34 2.40 -6.73
CA ALA A 30 12.23 2.81 -7.81
C ALA A 30 13.31 1.76 -8.12
N VAL A 31 13.92 1.17 -7.08
CA VAL A 31 14.90 0.07 -7.22
C VAL A 31 14.25 -1.14 -7.87
N PHE A 32 13.07 -1.57 -7.40
CA PHE A 32 12.37 -2.73 -7.96
C PHE A 32 11.88 -2.52 -9.39
N ILE A 33 11.47 -1.30 -9.75
CA ILE A 33 11.10 -0.94 -11.13
C ILE A 33 12.33 -1.01 -12.05
N ARG A 34 13.49 -0.51 -11.60
CA ARG A 34 14.74 -0.64 -12.36
C ARG A 34 15.16 -2.10 -12.49
N TYR A 35 15.10 -2.86 -11.39
CA TYR A 35 15.43 -4.28 -11.37
C TYR A 35 14.53 -5.09 -12.31
N ARG A 36 13.23 -4.75 -12.40
CA ARG A 36 12.27 -5.39 -13.32
C ARG A 36 12.69 -5.35 -14.79
N ARG A 37 13.51 -4.36 -15.20
CA ARG A 37 13.98 -4.22 -16.58
C ARG A 37 15.15 -5.16 -16.93
N SER A 38 15.75 -5.82 -15.94
CA SER A 38 16.88 -6.73 -16.15
C SER A 38 16.40 -8.12 -16.60
N ALA A 39 17.18 -8.82 -17.42
CA ALA A 39 16.83 -10.13 -17.97
C ALA A 39 16.57 -11.19 -16.87
N GLU A 40 17.26 -11.08 -15.73
CA GLU A 40 17.09 -11.94 -14.54
C GLU A 40 15.73 -11.75 -13.84
N ALA A 41 15.03 -10.63 -14.08
CA ALA A 41 13.73 -10.36 -13.48
C ALA A 41 12.60 -11.23 -14.04
N LYS A 42 12.79 -11.88 -15.19
CA LYS A 42 11.76 -12.75 -15.79
C LYS A 42 11.39 -13.93 -14.88
N SER A 43 12.35 -14.51 -14.18
CA SER A 43 12.11 -15.66 -13.29
C SER A 43 11.36 -15.25 -12.00
N ASN A 44 11.54 -14.01 -11.53
CA ASN A 44 10.97 -13.50 -10.27
C ASN A 44 9.90 -12.42 -10.47
N CYS A 45 9.27 -12.37 -11.65
CA CYS A 45 8.37 -11.29 -12.04
C CYS A 45 7.19 -11.11 -11.06
N LEU A 46 6.63 -12.22 -10.56
CA LEU A 46 5.50 -12.19 -9.62
C LEU A 46 5.90 -11.62 -8.24
N TYR A 47 7.09 -11.97 -7.74
CA TYR A 47 7.62 -11.40 -6.50
C TYR A 47 7.82 -9.87 -6.62
N ILE A 48 8.44 -9.43 -7.72
CA ILE A 48 8.69 -8.02 -8.01
C ILE A 48 7.36 -7.24 -8.10
N GLN A 49 6.33 -7.81 -8.74
CA GLN A 49 5.01 -7.19 -8.83
C GLN A 49 4.33 -7.04 -7.47
N ILE A 50 4.34 -8.09 -6.64
CA ILE A 50 3.75 -8.03 -5.29
C ILE A 50 4.45 -6.95 -4.45
N VAL A 51 5.78 -6.87 -4.51
CA VAL A 51 6.55 -5.87 -3.75
C VAL A 51 6.24 -4.44 -4.21
N ILE A 52 6.16 -4.20 -5.53
CA ILE A 52 5.81 -2.88 -6.08
C ILE A 52 4.39 -2.48 -5.64
N VAL A 53 3.41 -3.37 -5.81
CA VAL A 53 2.01 -3.10 -5.43
C VAL A 53 1.89 -2.84 -3.93
N LYS A 54 2.55 -3.64 -3.10
CA LYS A 54 2.60 -3.43 -1.64
C LYS A 54 3.16 -2.04 -1.30
N GLY A 55 4.27 -1.64 -1.92
CA GLY A 55 4.87 -0.33 -1.69
C GLY A 55 3.93 0.83 -2.04
N PHE A 56 3.19 0.72 -3.15
CA PHE A 56 2.19 1.74 -3.51
C PHE A 56 1.05 1.82 -2.48
N ILE A 57 0.55 0.68 -1.99
CA ILE A 57 -0.48 0.64 -0.96
C ILE A 57 0.02 1.27 0.35
N ASP A 58 1.27 0.99 0.74
CA ASP A 58 1.88 1.56 1.95
C ASP A 58 2.01 3.09 1.85
N ILE A 59 2.42 3.63 0.70
CA ILE A 59 2.48 5.08 0.47
C ILE A 59 1.07 5.69 0.52
N LEU A 60 0.10 5.07 -0.16
CA LEU A 60 -1.28 5.57 -0.17
C LEU A 60 -1.89 5.59 1.24
N SER A 61 -1.63 4.54 2.03
CA SER A 61 -2.07 4.46 3.43
C SER A 61 -1.43 5.54 4.29
N ALA A 62 -0.11 5.77 4.13
CA ALA A 62 0.61 6.81 4.87
C ALA A 62 0.09 8.22 4.56
N ILE A 63 -0.17 8.52 3.28
CA ILE A 63 -0.78 9.78 2.85
C ILE A 63 -2.18 9.91 3.44
N ASN A 64 -3.02 8.88 3.29
CA ASN A 64 -4.40 8.91 3.78
C ASN A 64 -4.48 9.11 5.30
N CYS A 65 -3.63 8.45 6.08
CA CYS A 65 -3.54 8.67 7.53
C CYS A 65 -3.06 10.08 7.88
N THR A 66 -2.09 10.61 7.14
CA THR A 66 -1.59 11.97 7.38
C THR A 66 -2.66 13.02 7.11
N PHE A 67 -3.34 12.94 5.97
CA PHE A 67 -4.40 13.90 5.64
C PHE A 67 -5.69 13.68 6.43
N GLY A 68 -6.00 12.41 6.74
CA GLY A 68 -7.31 12.03 7.26
C GLY A 68 -7.45 11.97 8.77
N SER A 69 -6.36 11.80 9.51
CA SER A 69 -6.39 11.81 10.99
C SER A 69 -5.44 12.85 11.59
N LEU A 70 -4.27 13.05 10.97
CA LEU A 70 -3.20 13.85 11.56
C LEU A 70 -3.39 15.36 11.33
N LEU A 71 -3.75 15.79 10.12
CA LEU A 71 -4.05 17.19 9.87
C LEU A 71 -5.25 17.69 10.71
N PRO A 72 -6.40 16.98 10.75
CA PRO A 72 -7.55 17.41 11.57
C PRO A 72 -7.24 17.48 13.06
N SER A 73 -6.43 16.55 13.59
CA SER A 73 -6.03 16.57 15.01
C SER A 73 -5.08 17.72 15.36
N LEU A 74 -4.32 18.24 14.39
CA LEU A 74 -3.52 19.46 14.54
C LEU A 74 -4.34 20.75 14.30
N GLY A 75 -5.65 20.62 14.03
CA GLY A 75 -6.56 21.74 13.71
C GLY A 75 -6.47 22.23 12.26
N ALA A 76 -5.48 21.75 11.49
CA ALA A 76 -5.37 21.99 10.06
C ALA A 76 -6.45 21.18 9.31
N LEU A 77 -7.12 21.74 8.30
CA LEU A 77 -8.29 21.13 7.62
C LEU A 77 -9.52 20.86 8.52
N SER A 78 -9.56 21.33 9.77
CA SER A 78 -10.76 21.19 10.61
C SER A 78 -12.02 21.78 9.95
N THR A 79 -11.88 22.90 9.25
CA THR A 79 -12.95 23.55 8.47
C THR A 79 -13.46 22.71 7.30
N VAL A 80 -12.61 21.85 6.72
CA VAL A 80 -12.99 20.95 5.63
C VAL A 80 -13.75 19.73 6.19
N TYR A 81 -13.33 19.23 7.34
CA TYR A 81 -13.97 18.11 8.03
C TYR A 81 -15.28 18.48 8.76
N LEU A 82 -15.43 19.75 9.15
CA LEU A 82 -16.64 20.30 9.79
C LEU A 82 -17.59 20.98 8.79
N GLY A 83 -17.19 21.14 7.52
CA GLY A 83 -18.02 21.72 6.47
C GLY A 83 -19.08 20.75 5.92
N GLU A 84 -19.89 21.21 4.96
CA GLU A 84 -20.98 20.43 4.34
C GLU A 84 -20.55 19.06 3.79
N TYR A 85 -19.30 18.92 3.33
CA TYR A 85 -18.76 17.67 2.78
C TYR A 85 -17.97 16.82 3.78
N GLY A 86 -17.88 17.25 5.05
CA GLY A 86 -17.05 16.61 6.06
C GLY A 86 -17.35 15.13 6.29
N MET A 87 -18.64 14.77 6.29
CA MET A 87 -19.08 13.38 6.47
C MET A 87 -18.64 12.48 5.31
N ALA A 88 -18.74 12.97 4.07
CA ALA A 88 -18.31 12.21 2.89
C ALA A 88 -16.78 12.00 2.90
N ILE A 89 -16.01 13.04 3.26
CA ILE A 89 -14.55 12.96 3.37
C ILE A 89 -14.14 11.97 4.48
N ALA A 90 -14.81 12.00 5.63
CA ALA A 90 -14.56 11.07 6.72
C ALA A 90 -14.88 9.61 6.32
N GLN A 91 -15.96 9.37 5.57
CA GLN A 91 -16.28 8.06 5.04
C GLN A 91 -15.22 7.58 4.05
N VAL A 92 -14.80 8.41 3.09
CA VAL A 92 -13.74 8.06 2.13
C VAL A 92 -12.44 7.72 2.85
N TYR A 93 -12.05 8.52 3.84
CA TYR A 93 -10.89 8.24 4.69
C TYR A 93 -11.00 6.88 5.39
N LEU A 94 -12.16 6.58 6.01
CA LEU A 94 -12.37 5.34 6.73
C LEU A 94 -12.28 4.13 5.77
N TRP A 95 -12.97 4.21 4.64
CA TRP A 95 -12.97 3.16 3.62
C TRP A 95 -11.56 2.88 3.08
N THR A 96 -10.79 3.92 2.80
CA THR A 96 -9.40 3.79 2.32
C THR A 96 -8.44 3.29 3.40
N ALA A 97 -8.62 3.70 4.65
CA ALA A 97 -7.82 3.21 5.79
C ALA A 97 -8.02 1.71 6.03
N TRP A 98 -9.28 1.25 6.07
CA TRP A 98 -9.57 -0.18 6.24
C TRP A 98 -9.20 -1.00 5.00
N GLY A 99 -9.46 -0.47 3.80
CA GLY A 99 -9.11 -1.12 2.54
C GLY A 99 -7.60 -1.34 2.42
N SER A 100 -6.79 -0.31 2.66
CA SER A 100 -5.33 -0.42 2.60
C SER A 100 -4.77 -1.44 3.60
N ARG A 101 -5.30 -1.49 4.82
CA ARG A 101 -4.88 -2.47 5.85
C ARG A 101 -5.16 -3.91 5.44
N LEU A 102 -6.33 -4.18 4.84
CA LEU A 102 -6.64 -5.51 4.30
C LEU A 102 -5.69 -5.89 3.16
N MET A 103 -5.44 -4.95 2.25
CA MET A 103 -4.55 -5.19 1.11
C MET A 103 -3.09 -5.44 1.53
N GLN A 104 -2.61 -4.76 2.58
CA GLN A 104 -1.31 -5.03 3.19
C GLN A 104 -1.23 -6.46 3.74
N GLY A 105 -2.26 -6.89 4.48
CA GLY A 105 -2.37 -8.24 5.00
C GLY A 105 -2.34 -9.29 3.88
N CYS A 106 -3.19 -9.13 2.86
CA CYS A 106 -3.21 -10.01 1.70
C CYS A 106 -1.87 -10.06 0.95
N SER A 107 -1.22 -8.91 0.78
CA SER A 107 0.09 -8.82 0.11
C SER A 107 1.18 -9.57 0.87
N CYS A 108 1.18 -9.48 2.20
CA CYS A 108 2.09 -10.24 3.06
C CYS A 108 1.83 -11.76 2.96
N VAL A 109 0.56 -12.19 2.97
CA VAL A 109 0.21 -13.61 2.78
C VAL A 109 0.67 -14.12 1.43
N LEU A 110 0.40 -13.38 0.34
CA LEU A 110 0.84 -13.74 -1.01
C LEU A 110 2.37 -13.84 -1.10
N LEU A 111 3.10 -12.94 -0.45
CA LEU A 111 4.56 -12.98 -0.39
C LEU A 111 5.08 -14.23 0.33
N SER A 112 4.46 -14.57 1.47
CA SER A 112 4.80 -15.76 2.25
C SER A 112 4.49 -17.05 1.50
N VAL A 113 3.33 -17.14 0.85
CA VAL A 113 2.97 -18.28 0.00
C VAL A 113 3.94 -18.39 -1.17
N ASN A 114 4.27 -17.29 -1.83
CA ASN A 114 5.25 -17.29 -2.93
C ASN A 114 6.60 -17.85 -2.48
N ARG A 115 7.11 -17.41 -1.30
CA ARG A 115 8.36 -17.95 -0.72
C ARG A 115 8.24 -19.42 -0.32
N CYS A 116 7.11 -19.83 0.24
CA CYS A 116 6.85 -21.21 0.63
C CYS A 116 6.83 -22.14 -0.60
N THR A 117 6.20 -21.73 -1.69
CA THR A 117 6.15 -22.50 -2.94
C THR A 117 7.53 -22.68 -3.57
N ILE A 118 8.41 -21.66 -3.48
CA ILE A 118 9.81 -21.78 -3.93
C ILE A 118 10.55 -22.86 -3.13
N LEU A 119 10.39 -22.84 -1.80
CA LEU A 119 11.07 -23.80 -0.91
C LEU A 119 10.55 -25.23 -1.07
N LEU A 120 9.24 -25.41 -1.26
CA LEU A 120 8.62 -26.73 -1.35
C LEU A 120 8.75 -27.39 -2.73
N ASN A 121 8.93 -26.62 -3.81
CA ASN A 121 9.03 -27.14 -5.17
C ASN A 121 10.16 -26.48 -5.97
N PRO A 122 11.43 -26.72 -5.61
CA PRO A 122 12.58 -26.09 -6.28
C PRO A 122 12.70 -26.47 -7.77
N VAL A 123 12.28 -27.68 -8.16
CA VAL A 123 12.46 -28.22 -9.53
C VAL A 123 11.41 -27.72 -10.53
N LYS A 124 10.20 -27.34 -10.06
CA LYS A 124 9.11 -26.85 -10.93
C LYS A 124 9.02 -25.33 -11.00
N PHE A 125 9.72 -24.59 -10.14
CA PHE A 125 9.58 -23.14 -10.03
C PHE A 125 10.09 -22.37 -11.26
N THR A 126 11.02 -22.94 -12.02
CA THR A 126 11.49 -22.39 -13.31
C THR A 126 10.47 -22.52 -14.44
N GLN A 127 9.48 -23.41 -14.31
CA GLN A 127 8.44 -23.62 -15.34
C GLN A 127 7.06 -23.06 -14.93
N VAL A 128 6.76 -22.99 -13.63
CA VAL A 128 5.54 -22.34 -13.13
C VAL A 128 5.82 -20.84 -12.93
N SER A 129 6.29 -20.17 -13.99
CA SER A 129 6.06 -18.73 -14.12
C SER A 129 4.55 -18.62 -14.28
N PHE A 130 3.82 -18.43 -13.17
CA PHE A 130 2.38 -18.20 -13.20
C PHE A 130 2.09 -17.18 -14.27
N ASP A 131 1.48 -17.67 -15.34
CA ASP A 131 1.17 -16.89 -16.51
C ASP A 131 0.43 -15.63 -16.09
N LYS A 132 0.65 -14.56 -16.85
CA LYS A 132 0.23 -13.16 -16.64
C LYS A 132 -1.27 -12.96 -16.28
N CYS A 133 -2.07 -14.02 -16.27
CA CYS A 133 -3.52 -14.06 -16.13
C CYS A 133 -4.08 -14.09 -14.70
N VAL A 134 -3.36 -14.61 -13.70
CA VAL A 134 -3.92 -14.65 -12.32
C VAL A 134 -3.78 -13.29 -11.63
N PHE A 135 -2.67 -12.59 -11.88
CA PHE A 135 -2.35 -11.32 -11.21
C PHE A 135 -3.01 -10.08 -11.85
N CYS A 136 -3.49 -10.09 -13.11
CA CYS A 136 -4.42 -9.03 -13.57
C CYS A 136 -5.87 -9.31 -13.05
N ARG A 137 -6.19 -10.46 -12.40
CA ARG A 137 -7.54 -10.78 -11.86
C ARG A 137 -7.71 -10.57 -10.35
N VAL A 138 -6.74 -10.98 -9.52
CA VAL A 138 -6.87 -10.89 -8.05
C VAL A 138 -6.88 -9.43 -7.55
N PRO A 139 -5.94 -8.55 -7.93
CA PRO A 139 -6.03 -7.14 -7.58
C PRO A 139 -7.23 -6.49 -8.29
N ARG A 140 -7.60 -6.88 -9.52
CA ARG A 140 -8.80 -6.31 -10.16
C ARG A 140 -10.09 -6.59 -9.37
N ARG A 141 -10.25 -7.78 -8.77
CA ARG A 141 -11.44 -8.07 -7.93
C ARG A 141 -11.38 -7.40 -6.56
N VAL A 142 -10.20 -7.25 -5.96
CA VAL A 142 -10.04 -6.56 -4.65
C VAL A 142 -10.12 -5.03 -4.80
N PHE A 143 -9.54 -4.46 -5.87
CA PHE A 143 -9.62 -3.02 -6.20
C PHE A 143 -11.02 -2.60 -6.67
N VAL A 144 -11.73 -3.44 -7.43
CA VAL A 144 -13.14 -3.16 -7.79
C VAL A 144 -14.05 -3.25 -6.57
N ALA A 145 -13.76 -4.12 -5.60
CA ALA A 145 -14.52 -4.22 -4.35
C ALA A 145 -14.25 -3.06 -3.36
N THR A 146 -13.13 -2.34 -3.50
CA THR A 146 -12.74 -1.20 -2.63
C THR A 146 -12.90 0.17 -3.29
N GLY A 147 -13.47 0.25 -4.50
CA GLY A 147 -13.86 1.52 -5.14
C GLY A 147 -12.72 2.36 -5.72
N ILE A 148 -11.46 1.91 -5.67
CA ILE A 148 -10.32 2.63 -6.23
C ILE A 148 -10.09 2.13 -7.67
N GLY A 149 -10.78 2.76 -8.61
CA GLY A 149 -10.64 2.51 -10.05
C GLY A 149 -9.34 3.10 -10.60
N PHE A 150 -8.19 2.50 -10.28
CA PHE A 150 -6.92 2.88 -10.90
C PHE A 150 -6.06 1.64 -11.14
N PHE A 151 -6.23 0.98 -12.29
CA PHE A 151 -5.10 0.37 -12.99
C PHE A 151 -5.47 0.16 -14.46
N GLY A 152 -4.89 1.02 -15.30
CA GLY A 152 -4.96 0.95 -16.76
C GLY A 152 -4.44 -0.38 -17.31
N ARG A 153 -4.82 -0.63 -18.56
CA ARG A 153 -4.58 -1.86 -19.32
C ARG A 153 -3.12 -2.33 -19.20
N CYS A 154 -2.95 -3.60 -18.83
CA CYS A 154 -1.68 -4.34 -18.83
C CYS A 154 -1.06 -4.23 -20.26
N PHE A 155 0.03 -3.47 -20.43
CA PHE A 155 0.96 -3.51 -21.58
C PHE A 155 2.33 -3.98 -21.08
#